data_AF-A0A961F5H7-F1
#
_entry.id   AF-A0A961F5H7-F1
#
_cell.length_a   1.000
_cell.length_b   1.000
_cell.length_c   1.000
_cell.angle_alpha   90.00
_cell.angle_beta   90.00
_cell.angle_gamma   90.00
#
_symmetry.space_group_name_H-M   'P 1'
#
loop_
_entity.id
_entity.type
_entity.pdbx_description
1 polymer ?
#
loop_
_entity_poly.entity_id
_entity_poly.type
_entity_poly.pdbx_seq_one_letter_code
_entity_poly.pdbx_strand_id
1 'polypeptide(L)'
;MTPKDEIDDSSAPLIEHLAELRTRLIHSVVAFMAGMIICFTVATPIFNFLTDPLCQVLAERGQDCDLIFISPQEGFFVAIKVSLLGGLILSFPYIALQMWRFVAPGLYKSEKGAFLPFLIASPFMFILGASFAFYVVTPLAYDFFLGFQQFGAEGEAVADGAAPLSVVFQGSAQEYLNLTIKFIVAFGLCFQLPVLLTLMGKAGLVSAEGLGSVRKYAVVAILVLAALVTP
;
A
#
# COMPACT_ATOMS: atom_id res chain seq x y z
N MET A 1 26.05 -44.37 -3.10
CA MET A 1 25.35 -43.18 -2.60
C MET A 1 24.19 -43.66 -1.75
N THR A 2 24.21 -43.34 -0.46
CA THR A 2 23.19 -43.79 0.51
C THR A 2 22.12 -42.71 0.67
N PRO A 3 20.85 -43.05 0.98
CA PRO A 3 19.76 -42.07 1.15
C PRO A 3 20.05 -40.97 2.19
N LYS A 4 21.01 -41.21 3.08
CA LYS A 4 21.45 -40.25 4.10
C LYS A 4 22.33 -39.12 3.53
N ASP A 5 23.08 -39.40 2.46
CA ASP A 5 23.93 -38.38 1.79
C ASP A 5 23.07 -37.42 0.95
N GLU A 6 21.97 -37.89 0.34
CA GLU A 6 21.03 -37.03 -0.41
C GLU A 6 20.25 -36.06 0.51
N ILE A 7 19.94 -36.48 1.74
CA ILE A 7 19.26 -35.63 2.72
C ILE A 7 20.21 -34.55 3.26
N ASP A 8 21.47 -34.87 3.50
CA ASP A 8 22.47 -33.91 3.99
C ASP A 8 22.82 -32.86 2.90
N ASP A 9 22.96 -33.29 1.64
CA ASP A 9 23.23 -32.44 0.49
C ASP A 9 22.03 -31.56 0.08
N SER A 10 20.79 -31.96 0.42
CA SER A 10 19.60 -31.11 0.28
C SER A 10 19.37 -30.18 1.49
N SER A 11 19.89 -30.51 2.67
CA SER A 11 19.72 -29.72 3.90
C SER A 11 20.68 -28.52 3.95
N ALA A 12 21.92 -28.71 3.51
CA ALA A 12 22.92 -27.65 3.40
C ALA A 12 22.45 -26.44 2.55
N PRO A 13 21.91 -26.60 1.32
CA PRO A 13 21.44 -25.48 0.50
C PRO A 13 20.17 -24.80 1.04
N LEU A 14 19.31 -25.52 1.77
CA LEU A 14 18.12 -24.92 2.41
C LEU A 14 18.51 -24.05 3.61
N ILE A 15 19.46 -24.50 4.44
CA ILE A 15 19.98 -23.71 5.57
C ILE A 15 20.66 -22.43 5.05
N GLU A 16 21.42 -22.52 3.96
CA GLU A 16 22.06 -21.37 3.33
C GLU A 16 21.02 -20.37 2.78
N HIS A 17 19.97 -20.85 2.11
CA HIS A 17 18.89 -20.00 1.61
C HIS A 17 18.10 -19.32 2.73
N LEU A 18 17.85 -20.01 3.86
CA LEU A 18 17.20 -19.42 5.03
C LEU A 18 18.08 -18.37 5.73
N ALA A 19 19.39 -18.62 5.82
CA ALA A 19 20.35 -17.66 6.37
C ALA A 19 20.42 -16.37 5.51
N GLU A 20 20.33 -16.54 4.19
CA GLU A 20 20.24 -15.45 3.23
C GLU A 20 18.96 -14.63 3.42
N LEU A 21 17.79 -15.28 3.53
CA LEU A 21 16.51 -14.61 3.81
C LEU A 21 16.59 -13.76 5.08
N ARG A 22 17.12 -14.32 6.17
CA ARG A 22 17.25 -13.62 7.45
C ARG A 22 18.07 -12.34 7.31
N THR A 23 19.23 -12.43 6.68
CA THR A 23 20.16 -11.30 6.53
C THR A 23 19.51 -10.17 5.74
N ARG A 24 18.83 -10.52 4.64
CA ARG A 24 18.13 -9.55 3.79
C ARG A 24 16.93 -8.93 4.49
N LEU A 25 16.18 -9.71 5.25
CA LEU A 25 15.07 -9.22 6.07
C LEU A 25 15.57 -8.20 7.09
N ILE A 26 16.66 -8.48 7.81
CA ILE A 26 17.26 -7.54 8.76
C ILE A 26 17.66 -6.24 8.05
N HIS A 27 18.33 -6.32 6.90
CA HIS A 27 18.70 -5.13 6.13
C HIS A 27 17.47 -4.31 5.68
N SER A 28 16.41 -4.98 5.22
CA SER A 28 15.16 -4.31 4.83
C SER A 28 14.49 -3.62 6.02
N VAL A 29 14.46 -4.26 7.19
CA VAL A 29 13.91 -3.68 8.42
C VAL A 29 14.75 -2.48 8.88
N VAL A 30 16.08 -2.57 8.84
CA VAL A 30 16.96 -1.45 9.20
C VAL A 30 16.76 -0.26 8.26
N ALA A 31 16.67 -0.50 6.95
CA ALA A 31 16.38 0.56 5.97
C ALA A 31 15.00 1.20 6.20
N PHE A 32 13.99 0.38 6.51
CA PHE A 32 12.65 0.86 6.87
C PHE A 32 12.67 1.73 8.13
N MET A 33 13.33 1.27 9.20
CA MET A 33 13.45 2.03 10.45
C MET A 33 14.20 3.35 10.25
N ALA A 34 15.28 3.35 9.46
CA ALA A 34 15.98 4.58 9.10
C ALA A 34 15.08 5.55 8.34
N GLY A 35 14.34 5.06 7.34
CA GLY A 35 13.36 5.85 6.60
C GLY A 35 12.26 6.43 7.49
N MET A 36 11.73 5.62 8.42
CA MET A 36 10.72 6.05 9.38
C MET A 36 11.24 7.18 10.28
N ILE A 37 12.46 7.06 10.82
CA ILE A 37 13.06 8.11 11.65
C ILE A 37 13.23 9.41 10.86
N ILE A 38 13.69 9.32 9.61
CA ILE A 38 13.83 10.49 8.73
C ILE A 38 12.46 11.14 8.51
N CYS A 39 11.44 10.38 8.13
CA CYS A 39 10.09 10.90 7.90
C CYS A 39 9.43 11.45 9.17
N PHE A 40 9.78 10.94 10.36
CA PHE A 40 9.29 11.46 11.63
C PHE A 40 9.69 12.91 11.89
N THR A 41 10.91 13.30 11.48
CA THR A 41 11.38 14.69 11.61
C THR A 41 10.59 15.68 10.74
N VAL A 42 9.92 15.18 9.69
CA VAL A 42 9.16 15.96 8.71
C VAL A 42 7.71 15.47 8.61
N ALA A 43 7.14 14.94 9.71
CA ALA A 43 5.81 14.37 9.69
C ALA A 43 4.72 15.40 9.35
N THR A 44 4.83 16.64 9.83
CA THR A 44 3.86 17.72 9.57
C THR A 44 3.71 18.06 8.08
N PRO A 45 4.78 18.35 7.31
CA PRO A 45 4.62 18.61 5.88
C PRO A 45 4.11 17.39 5.11
N ILE A 46 4.48 16.16 5.51
CA ILE A 46 3.93 14.96 4.88
C ILE A 46 2.43 14.84 5.19
N PHE A 47 2.00 15.12 6.42
CA PHE A 47 0.59 15.14 6.78
C PHE A 47 -0.20 16.14 5.94
N ASN A 48 0.28 17.38 5.82
CA ASN A 48 -0.36 18.40 5.01
C ASN A 48 -0.45 18.01 3.53
N PHE A 49 0.59 17.36 2.99
CA PHE A 49 0.55 16.79 1.65
C PHE A 49 -0.52 15.71 1.55
N LEU A 50 -0.57 14.78 2.51
CA LEU A 50 -1.53 13.69 2.50
C LEU A 50 -2.98 14.17 2.61
N THR A 51 -3.26 15.30 3.26
CA THR A 51 -4.61 15.86 3.40
C THR A 51 -5.10 16.65 2.17
N ASP A 52 -4.21 16.99 1.24
CA ASP A 52 -4.53 17.84 0.10
C ASP A 52 -5.71 17.33 -0.76
N PRO A 53 -5.83 16.04 -1.11
CA PRO A 53 -6.96 15.54 -1.91
C PRO A 53 -8.31 15.68 -1.19
N LEU A 54 -8.32 15.56 0.15
CA LEU A 54 -9.54 15.79 0.93
C LEU A 54 -9.95 17.26 0.86
N CYS A 55 -8.98 18.16 1.03
CA CYS A 55 -9.24 19.59 0.98
C CYS A 55 -9.78 20.03 -0.38
N GLN A 56 -9.30 19.44 -1.48
CA GLN A 56 -9.84 19.70 -2.81
C GLN A 56 -11.31 19.26 -2.92
N VAL A 57 -11.64 18.05 -2.46
CA VAL A 57 -13.02 17.52 -2.48
C VAL A 57 -13.96 18.33 -1.57
N LEU A 58 -13.49 18.84 -0.44
CA LEU A 58 -14.28 19.71 0.45
C LEU A 58 -14.47 21.12 -0.14
N ALA A 59 -13.42 21.68 -0.76
CA ALA A 59 -13.49 22.97 -1.41
C ALA A 59 -14.47 22.98 -2.59
N GLU A 60 -14.53 21.90 -3.37
CA GLU A 60 -15.54 21.71 -4.44
C GLU A 60 -16.99 21.72 -3.90
N ARG A 61 -17.16 21.34 -2.63
CA ARG A 61 -18.46 21.37 -1.93
C ARG A 61 -18.70 22.66 -1.13
N GLY A 62 -17.78 23.63 -1.20
CA GLY A 62 -17.88 24.89 -0.46
C GLY A 62 -17.71 24.75 1.05
N GLN A 63 -17.02 23.70 1.53
CA GLN A 63 -16.72 23.48 2.94
C GLN A 63 -15.24 23.75 3.24
N ASP A 64 -14.96 24.25 4.45
CA ASP A 64 -13.60 24.43 4.95
C ASP A 64 -12.95 23.07 5.24
N CYS A 65 -11.65 22.97 4.94
CA CYS A 65 -10.87 21.75 5.17
C CYS A 65 -10.38 21.66 6.62
N ASP A 66 -11.30 21.38 7.54
CA ASP A 66 -10.98 21.22 8.96
C ASP A 66 -11.05 19.76 9.40
N LEU A 67 -9.88 19.19 9.69
CA LEU A 67 -9.76 17.90 10.37
C LEU A 67 -9.54 18.13 11.86
N ILE A 68 -10.36 17.47 12.69
CA ILE A 68 -10.25 17.56 14.14
C ILE A 68 -9.47 16.37 14.71
N PHE A 69 -8.76 16.62 15.81
CA PHE A 69 -8.27 15.57 16.69
C PHE A 69 -9.28 15.37 17.81
N ILE A 70 -9.87 14.17 17.88
CA ILE A 70 -10.88 13.80 18.87
C ILE A 70 -10.22 13.45 20.20
N SER A 71 -9.10 12.71 20.15
CA SER A 71 -8.38 12.26 21.34
C SER A 71 -7.04 13.01 21.52
N PRO A 72 -6.58 13.26 22.76
CA PRO A 72 -5.33 13.99 23.00
C PRO A 72 -4.09 13.26 22.46
N GLN A 73 -4.09 11.93 22.45
CA GLN A 73 -3.00 11.12 21.89
C GLN A 73 -3.01 11.02 20.36
N GLU A 74 -4.06 11.50 19.69
CA GLU A 74 -4.27 11.27 18.25
C GLU A 74 -3.15 11.88 17.41
N GLY A 75 -2.71 13.11 17.73
CA GLY A 75 -1.61 13.78 17.02
C GLY A 75 -0.30 12.99 17.04
N PHE A 76 0.00 12.29 18.14
CA PHE A 76 1.19 11.43 18.24
C PHE A 76 1.07 10.20 17.34
N PHE A 77 -0.07 9.50 17.35
CA PHE A 77 -0.29 8.34 16.51
C PHE A 77 -0.38 8.69 15.02
N VAL A 78 -0.92 9.87 14.70
CA VAL A 78 -0.90 10.45 13.36
C VAL A 78 0.55 10.64 12.89
N ALA A 79 1.39 11.29 13.68
CA ALA A 79 2.81 11.48 13.34
C ALA A 79 3.52 10.15 13.11
N ILE A 80 3.30 9.15 13.97
CA ILE A 80 3.86 7.79 13.79
C ILE A 80 3.38 7.17 12.49
N LYS A 81 2.07 7.18 12.20
CA LYS A 81 1.48 6.58 11.00
C LYS A 81 1.99 7.22 9.72
N VAL A 82 2.06 8.54 9.69
CA VAL A 82 2.65 9.31 8.58
C VAL A 82 4.11 8.91 8.37
N SER A 83 4.87 8.75 9.46
CA SER A 83 6.27 8.34 9.41
C SER A 83 6.44 6.89 8.95
N LEU A 84 5.54 5.98 9.35
CA LEU A 84 5.53 4.60 8.89
C LEU A 84 5.27 4.54 7.37
N LEU A 85 4.29 5.29 6.87
CA LEU A 85 4.00 5.35 5.45
C LEU A 85 5.16 5.99 4.67
N GLY A 86 5.63 7.16 5.09
CA GLY A 86 6.73 7.85 4.44
C GLY A 86 8.01 7.03 4.46
N GLY A 87 8.31 6.38 5.59
CA GLY A 87 9.43 5.47 5.74
C GLY A 87 9.33 4.26 4.83
N LEU A 88 8.12 3.68 4.67
CA LEU A 88 7.88 2.60 3.71
C LEU A 88 8.18 3.06 2.29
N ILE A 89 7.60 4.18 1.85
CA ILE A 89 7.78 4.71 0.49
C ILE A 89 9.25 5.01 0.21
N LEU A 90 9.94 5.66 1.15
CA LEU A 90 11.34 6.05 1.02
C LEU A 90 12.29 4.85 1.00
N SER A 91 12.03 3.84 1.84
CA SER A 91 12.85 2.63 1.91
C SER A 91 12.47 1.56 0.88
N PHE A 92 11.30 1.68 0.23
CA PHE A 92 10.78 0.70 -0.71
C PHE A 92 11.77 0.31 -1.81
N PRO A 93 12.52 1.24 -2.46
CA PRO A 93 13.49 0.86 -3.48
C PRO A 93 14.54 -0.13 -2.99
N TYR A 94 15.00 0.05 -1.75
CA TYR A 94 15.96 -0.83 -1.12
C TYR A 94 15.33 -2.17 -0.71
N ILE A 95 14.12 -2.14 -0.13
CA ILE A 95 13.37 -3.34 0.26
C ILE A 95 13.08 -4.21 -0.95
N ALA A 96 12.57 -3.61 -2.04
CA ALA A 96 12.32 -4.29 -3.30
C ALA A 96 13.60 -4.92 -3.84
N LEU A 97 14.72 -4.20 -3.81
CA LEU A 97 16.00 -4.73 -4.27
C LEU A 97 16.46 -5.96 -3.47
N GLN A 98 16.32 -5.94 -2.14
CA GLN A 98 16.67 -7.07 -1.29
C GLN A 98 15.73 -8.26 -1.46
N MET A 99 14.43 -7.99 -1.64
CA MET A 99 13.42 -9.02 -1.90
C MET A 99 13.66 -9.71 -3.24
N TRP A 100 13.84 -8.96 -4.32
CA TRP A 100 14.01 -9.54 -5.65
C TRP A 100 15.34 -10.27 -5.80
N ARG A 101 16.42 -9.76 -5.19
CA ARG A 101 17.69 -10.48 -5.17
C ARG A 101 17.59 -11.82 -4.42
N PHE A 102 16.58 -12.04 -3.56
CA PHE A 102 16.39 -13.30 -2.81
C PHE A 102 15.62 -14.31 -3.63
N VAL A 103 14.65 -13.84 -4.40
CA VAL A 103 13.85 -14.66 -5.32
C VAL A 103 14.68 -15.07 -6.56
N ALA A 104 15.59 -14.21 -7.00
CA ALA A 104 16.36 -14.40 -8.24
C ALA A 104 17.40 -15.55 -8.32
N PRO A 105 18.16 -15.93 -7.27
CA PRO A 105 19.28 -16.86 -7.40
C PRO A 105 18.84 -18.30 -7.72
N GLY A 106 17.61 -18.69 -7.35
CA GLY A 106 17.06 -20.01 -7.68
C GLY A 106 16.66 -20.20 -9.14
N LEU A 107 16.62 -19.12 -9.94
CA LEU A 107 15.89 -19.14 -11.21
C LEU A 107 16.74 -18.97 -12.47
N TYR A 108 17.91 -18.34 -12.40
CA TYR A 108 18.71 -18.02 -13.60
C TYR A 108 20.20 -18.22 -13.35
N LYS A 109 20.71 -19.42 -13.68
CA LYS A 109 22.16 -19.65 -13.82
C LYS A 109 22.76 -19.04 -15.10
N SER A 110 21.97 -18.54 -16.06
CA SER A 110 22.49 -18.16 -17.39
C SER A 110 22.37 -16.68 -17.80
N GLU A 111 21.44 -15.85 -17.29
CA GLU A 111 21.31 -14.46 -17.78
C GLU A 111 21.09 -13.41 -16.67
N LYS A 112 22.20 -12.89 -16.14
CA LYS A 112 22.19 -11.79 -15.14
C LYS A 112 21.58 -10.48 -15.68
N GLY A 113 21.51 -10.29 -16.99
CA GLY A 113 21.03 -9.04 -17.63
C GLY A 113 19.51 -8.86 -17.66
N ALA A 114 18.74 -9.96 -17.70
CA ALA A 114 17.28 -9.91 -17.83
C ALA A 114 16.58 -9.41 -16.55
N PHE A 115 17.28 -9.39 -15.41
CA PHE A 115 16.74 -9.04 -14.09
C PHE A 115 16.83 -7.54 -13.74
N LEU A 116 17.85 -6.86 -14.26
CA LEU A 116 18.08 -5.43 -14.01
C LEU A 116 16.85 -4.54 -14.31
N PRO A 117 16.10 -4.72 -15.42
CA PRO A 117 14.91 -3.91 -15.67
C PRO A 117 13.80 -4.12 -14.62
N PHE A 118 13.64 -5.33 -14.06
CA PHE A 118 12.62 -5.61 -13.05
C PHE A 118 12.96 -4.97 -11.69
N LEU A 119 14.24 -4.89 -11.37
CA LEU A 119 14.74 -4.25 -10.15
C LEU A 119 14.40 -2.75 -10.11
N ILE A 120 14.35 -2.10 -11.27
CA ILE A 120 13.98 -0.69 -11.44
C ILE A 120 12.46 -0.56 -11.62
N ALA A 121 11.83 -1.50 -12.33
CA ALA A 121 10.39 -1.49 -12.56
C ALA A 121 9.58 -1.64 -11.26
N SER A 122 10.06 -2.42 -10.29
CA SER A 122 9.34 -2.66 -9.03
C SER A 122 9.15 -1.37 -8.20
N PRO A 123 10.21 -0.59 -7.87
CA PRO A 123 10.05 0.69 -7.20
C PRO A 123 9.18 1.67 -8.00
N PHE A 124 9.36 1.72 -9.32
CA PHE A 124 8.53 2.56 -10.18
C PHE A 124 7.04 2.18 -10.11
N MET A 125 6.71 0.89 -10.23
CA MET A 125 5.34 0.40 -10.14
C MET A 125 4.73 0.64 -8.76
N PHE A 126 5.52 0.55 -7.69
CA PHE A 126 5.04 0.85 -6.34
C PHE A 126 4.66 2.32 -6.20
N ILE A 127 5.53 3.23 -6.65
CA ILE A 127 5.28 4.66 -6.63
C ILE A 127 4.08 5.00 -7.53
N LEU A 128 3.97 4.36 -8.70
CA LEU A 128 2.83 4.52 -9.59
C LEU A 128 1.51 4.07 -8.93
N GLY A 129 1.51 2.90 -8.29
CA GLY A 129 0.35 2.38 -7.56
C GLY A 129 -0.03 3.25 -6.36
N ALA A 130 0.96 3.69 -5.58
CA ALA A 130 0.77 4.62 -4.47
C ALA A 130 0.19 5.96 -4.95
N SER A 131 0.72 6.51 -6.04
CA SER A 131 0.24 7.75 -6.65
C SER A 131 -1.18 7.59 -7.20
N PHE A 132 -1.49 6.47 -7.84
CA PHE A 132 -2.84 6.16 -8.30
C PHE A 132 -3.83 6.07 -7.14
N ALA A 133 -3.44 5.42 -6.04
CA ALA A 133 -4.28 5.34 -4.84
C ALA A 133 -4.55 6.74 -4.25
N PHE A 134 -3.51 7.58 -4.22
CA PHE A 134 -3.57 8.89 -3.61
C PHE A 134 -4.37 9.90 -4.45
N TYR A 135 -4.08 10.01 -5.75
CA TYR A 135 -4.69 11.02 -6.61
C TYR A 135 -6.01 10.60 -7.27
N VAL A 136 -6.31 9.30 -7.33
CA VAL A 136 -7.52 8.80 -8.02
C VAL A 136 -8.45 8.10 -7.04
N VAL A 137 -7.96 7.10 -6.31
CA VAL A 137 -8.82 6.25 -5.47
C VAL A 137 -9.30 6.98 -4.22
N THR A 138 -8.41 7.72 -3.55
CA THR A 138 -8.73 8.47 -2.33
C THR A 138 -9.81 9.52 -2.57
N PRO A 139 -9.69 10.45 -3.55
CA PRO A 139 -10.75 11.43 -3.80
C PRO A 139 -12.06 10.77 -4.23
N LEU A 140 -12.02 9.70 -5.05
CA LEU A 140 -13.23 8.96 -5.44
C LEU A 140 -13.95 8.34 -4.23
N ALA A 141 -13.20 7.75 -3.30
CA ALA A 141 -13.76 7.17 -2.09
C ALA A 141 -14.38 8.25 -1.17
N TYR A 142 -13.68 9.37 -0.97
CA TYR A 142 -14.22 10.48 -0.18
C TYR A 142 -15.42 11.15 -0.85
N ASP A 143 -15.41 11.31 -2.17
CA ASP A 143 -16.57 11.81 -2.91
C ASP A 143 -17.79 10.92 -2.66
N PHE A 144 -17.62 9.60 -2.79
CA PHE A 144 -18.65 8.61 -2.47
C PHE A 144 -19.14 8.72 -1.01
N PHE A 145 -18.25 8.65 -0.01
CA PHE A 145 -18.65 8.68 1.41
C PHE A 145 -19.32 9.99 1.82
N LEU A 146 -18.80 11.13 1.36
CA LEU A 146 -19.38 12.44 1.65
C LEU A 146 -20.73 12.63 0.95
N GLY A 147 -20.98 11.95 -0.18
CA GLY A 147 -22.29 11.89 -0.82
C GLY A 147 -23.39 11.31 0.10
N PHE A 148 -23.04 10.39 1.00
CA PHE A 148 -23.98 9.86 2.00
C PHE A 148 -24.22 10.81 3.18
N GLN A 149 -23.40 11.84 3.38
CA GLN A 149 -23.64 12.81 4.43
C GLN A 149 -24.82 13.74 4.14
N GLN A 150 -25.30 13.76 2.89
CA GLN A 150 -26.50 14.50 2.49
C GLN A 150 -27.81 13.73 2.78
N PHE A 151 -27.76 12.60 3.48
CA PHE A 151 -28.96 11.92 3.98
C PHE A 151 -29.79 12.89 4.85
N GLY A 152 -30.89 13.40 4.28
CA GLY A 152 -31.77 14.40 4.90
C GLY A 152 -32.01 15.66 4.06
N ALA A 153 -31.21 15.94 3.03
CA ALA A 153 -31.41 17.13 2.18
C ALA A 153 -32.49 16.94 1.09
N GLU A 154 -32.71 15.72 0.61
CA GLU A 154 -33.65 15.43 -0.49
C GLU A 154 -34.94 14.69 -0.04
N GLY A 155 -35.20 14.54 1.26
CA GLY A 155 -36.17 13.54 1.73
C GLY A 155 -37.26 13.95 2.72
N GLU A 156 -37.06 14.99 3.54
CA GLU A 156 -38.14 15.52 4.38
C GLU A 156 -37.95 17.02 4.49
N ALA A 157 -38.79 17.77 3.78
CA ALA A 157 -38.96 19.18 4.05
C ALA A 157 -39.40 19.30 5.51
N VAL A 158 -38.48 19.69 6.40
CA VAL A 158 -38.85 20.28 7.68
C VAL A 158 -39.59 21.56 7.32
N ALA A 159 -40.92 21.42 7.21
CA ALA A 159 -41.82 22.56 7.18
C ALA A 159 -41.60 23.35 8.48
N ASP A 160 -41.53 24.66 8.33
CA ASP A 160 -41.40 25.68 9.37
C ASP A 160 -40.02 25.87 10.02
N GLY A 161 -39.25 26.78 9.42
CA GLY A 161 -38.47 27.79 10.17
C GLY A 161 -37.19 27.35 10.90
N ALA A 162 -36.82 26.07 10.88
CA ALA A 162 -35.51 25.64 11.33
C ALA A 162 -34.48 25.89 10.21
N ALA A 163 -33.36 26.54 10.54
CA ALA A 163 -32.24 26.71 9.62
C ALA A 163 -31.93 25.38 8.90
N PRO A 164 -31.67 25.37 7.58
CA PRO A 164 -31.31 24.15 6.88
C PRO A 164 -30.18 23.48 7.68
N LEU A 165 -30.35 22.20 8.03
CA LEU A 165 -29.34 21.43 8.74
C LEU A 165 -28.06 21.45 7.90
N SER A 166 -27.18 22.41 8.18
CA SER A 166 -25.88 22.51 7.54
C SER A 166 -25.02 21.40 8.12
N VAL A 167 -25.06 20.23 7.48
CA VAL A 167 -24.18 19.12 7.81
C VAL A 167 -22.77 19.52 7.35
N VAL A 168 -22.00 20.09 8.26
CA VAL A 168 -20.59 20.41 8.06
C VAL A 168 -19.77 19.16 8.37
N PHE A 169 -18.87 18.78 7.46
CA PHE A 169 -17.95 17.68 7.71
C PHE A 169 -17.00 18.02 8.86
N GLN A 170 -17.02 17.25 9.95
CA GLN A 170 -16.04 17.32 11.04
C GLN A 170 -15.30 15.98 11.18
N GLY A 171 -14.55 15.62 10.15
CA GLY A 171 -13.81 14.35 10.12
C GLY A 171 -12.66 14.29 11.12
N SER A 172 -12.40 13.10 11.65
CA SER A 172 -11.17 12.81 12.41
C SER A 172 -9.96 12.71 11.47
N ALA A 173 -8.88 13.40 11.82
CA ALA A 173 -7.60 13.31 11.12
C ALA A 173 -7.07 11.87 11.10
N GLN A 174 -7.22 11.13 12.20
CA GLN A 174 -6.78 9.75 12.29
C GLN A 174 -7.56 8.81 11.39
N GLU A 175 -8.88 8.93 11.33
CA GLU A 175 -9.69 8.06 10.45
C GLU A 175 -9.42 8.37 8.98
N TYR A 176 -9.21 9.65 8.66
CA TYR A 176 -8.76 10.06 7.34
C TYR A 176 -7.46 9.35 6.93
N LEU A 177 -6.44 9.44 7.78
CA LEU A 177 -5.15 8.82 7.52
C LEU A 177 -5.21 7.30 7.51
N ASN A 178 -6.01 6.68 8.37
CA ASN A 178 -6.17 5.23 8.38
C ASN A 178 -6.62 4.71 7.02
N LEU A 179 -7.64 5.35 6.44
CA LEU A 179 -8.16 4.97 5.14
C LEU A 179 -7.15 5.25 4.03
N THR A 180 -6.57 6.46 4.03
CA THR A 180 -5.60 6.90 3.02
C THR A 180 -4.35 6.00 3.00
N ILE A 181 -3.79 5.67 4.18
CA ILE A 181 -2.63 4.78 4.31
C ILE A 181 -2.98 3.36 3.83
N LYS A 182 -4.16 2.83 4.21
CA LYS A 182 -4.62 1.51 3.74
C LYS A 182 -4.67 1.45 2.22
N PHE A 183 -5.23 2.48 1.56
CA PHE A 183 -5.27 2.54 0.10
C PHE A 183 -3.88 2.62 -0.52
N ILE A 184 -3.03 3.53 -0.06
CA ILE A 184 -1.68 3.70 -0.62
C ILE A 184 -0.88 2.40 -0.51
N VAL A 185 -0.90 1.74 0.66
CA VAL A 185 -0.18 0.49 0.87
C VAL A 185 -0.78 -0.64 0.04
N ALA A 186 -2.09 -0.81 0.05
CA ALA A 186 -2.76 -1.89 -0.68
C ALA A 186 -2.52 -1.77 -2.20
N PHE A 187 -2.77 -0.59 -2.78
CA PHE A 187 -2.57 -0.37 -4.21
C PHE A 187 -1.09 -0.39 -4.62
N GLY A 188 -0.20 0.18 -3.80
CA GLY A 188 1.25 0.11 -4.03
C GLY A 188 1.75 -1.34 -4.11
N LEU A 189 1.26 -2.21 -3.22
CA LEU A 189 1.58 -3.64 -3.23
C LEU A 189 0.88 -4.38 -4.38
N CYS A 190 -0.39 -4.08 -4.68
CA CYS A 190 -1.10 -4.68 -5.82
C CYS A 190 -0.39 -4.40 -7.16
N PHE A 191 0.21 -3.22 -7.32
CA PHE A 191 0.99 -2.87 -8.51
C PHE A 191 2.33 -3.63 -8.60
N GLN A 192 2.71 -4.40 -7.58
CA GLN A 192 3.81 -5.37 -7.69
C GLN A 192 3.40 -6.68 -8.36
N LEU A 193 2.10 -6.99 -8.41
CA LEU A 193 1.60 -8.23 -9.03
C LEU A 193 2.02 -8.36 -10.51
N PRO A 194 1.93 -7.33 -11.37
CA PRO A 194 2.41 -7.43 -12.74
C PRO A 194 3.91 -7.76 -12.84
N VAL A 195 4.74 -7.13 -11.99
CA VAL A 195 6.18 -7.40 -11.94
C VAL A 195 6.45 -8.84 -11.49
N LEU A 196 5.73 -9.29 -10.47
CA LEU A 196 5.85 -10.65 -9.94
C LEU A 196 5.39 -11.72 -10.93
N LEU A 197 4.21 -11.55 -11.53
CA LEU A 197 3.65 -12.50 -12.49
C LEU A 197 4.46 -12.58 -13.78
N THR A 198 5.00 -11.45 -14.26
CA THR A 198 5.89 -11.46 -15.44
C THR A 198 7.21 -12.17 -15.14
N LEU A 199 7.78 -11.97 -13.95
CA LEU A 199 8.97 -12.69 -13.52
C LEU A 199 8.69 -14.20 -13.38
N MET A 200 7.59 -14.59 -12.74
CA MET A 200 7.16 -15.99 -12.65
C MET A 200 6.85 -16.61 -14.03
N GLY A 201 6.35 -15.82 -14.99
CA GLY A 201 6.13 -16.27 -16.35
C GLY A 201 7.44 -16.56 -17.07
N LYS A 202 8.40 -15.63 -16.97
CA LYS A 202 9.77 -15.84 -17.48
C LYS A 202 10.51 -16.98 -16.77
N ALA A 203 10.16 -17.24 -15.51
CA ALA A 203 10.66 -18.36 -14.72
C ALA A 203 10.19 -19.73 -15.20
N GLY A 204 9.14 -19.77 -16.03
CA GLY A 204 8.41 -21.00 -16.34
C GLY A 204 7.57 -21.54 -15.17
N LEU A 205 7.43 -20.77 -14.08
CA LEU A 205 6.63 -21.16 -12.91
C LEU A 205 5.12 -20.99 -13.17
N VAL A 206 4.76 -20.08 -14.07
CA VAL A 206 3.36 -19.85 -14.46
C VAL A 206 3.24 -19.69 -15.97
N SER A 207 2.11 -20.13 -16.53
CA SER A 207 1.76 -19.95 -17.94
C SER A 207 0.55 -19.03 -18.10
N ALA A 208 0.44 -18.35 -19.25
CA ALA A 208 -0.71 -17.49 -19.55
C ALA A 208 -2.03 -18.26 -19.52
N GLU A 209 -2.03 -19.50 -20.02
CA GLU A 209 -3.19 -20.40 -19.98
C GLU A 209 -3.53 -20.84 -18.55
N GLY A 210 -2.52 -21.12 -17.72
CA GLY A 210 -2.68 -21.42 -16.30
C GLY A 210 -3.27 -20.26 -15.51
N LEU A 211 -2.81 -19.02 -15.75
CA LEU A 211 -3.40 -17.82 -15.17
C LEU A 211 -4.85 -17.60 -15.64
N GLY A 212 -5.13 -17.95 -16.90
CA GLY A 212 -6.47 -17.89 -17.48
C GLY A 212 -7.47 -18.80 -16.77
N SER A 213 -7.07 -20.02 -16.43
CA SER A 213 -7.96 -21.01 -15.80
C SER A 213 -8.32 -20.67 -14.34
N VAL A 214 -7.45 -19.94 -13.63
CA VAL A 214 -7.65 -19.57 -12.22
C VAL A 214 -8.35 -18.22 -12.00
N ARG A 215 -8.75 -17.51 -13.07
CA ARG A 215 -9.41 -16.18 -12.98
C ARG A 215 -10.60 -16.14 -12.03
N LYS A 216 -11.44 -17.19 -12.03
CA LYS A 216 -12.60 -17.29 -11.12
C LYS A 216 -12.21 -17.26 -9.64
N TYR A 217 -11.08 -17.88 -9.28
CA TYR A 217 -10.56 -17.87 -7.91
C TYR A 217 -9.88 -16.53 -7.59
N ALA A 218 -9.16 -15.96 -8.57
CA ALA A 218 -8.53 -14.65 -8.42
C ALA A 218 -9.56 -13.54 -8.13
N VAL A 219 -10.72 -13.55 -8.82
CA VAL A 219 -11.80 -12.59 -8.57
C VAL A 219 -12.31 -12.68 -7.12
N VAL A 220 -12.50 -13.89 -6.60
CA VAL A 220 -12.93 -14.09 -5.20
C VAL A 220 -11.87 -13.59 -4.24
N ALA A 221 -10.59 -13.88 -4.48
CA ALA A 221 -9.49 -13.39 -3.64
C ALA A 221 -9.41 -11.85 -3.65
N ILE A 222 -9.59 -11.22 -4.82
CA ILE A 222 -9.61 -9.76 -4.96
C ILE A 222 -10.79 -9.16 -4.19
N LEU A 223 -11.99 -9.75 -4.28
CA LEU A 223 -13.16 -9.28 -3.53
C LEU A 223 -12.95 -9.38 -2.02
N VAL A 224 -12.38 -10.48 -1.53
CA VAL A 224 -12.07 -10.65 -0.10
C VAL A 224 -11.04 -9.62 0.37
N LEU A 225 -9.97 -9.41 -0.40
CA LEU A 225 -8.97 -8.39 -0.08
C LEU A 225 -9.56 -6.97 -0.13
N ALA A 226 -10.40 -6.67 -1.12
CA ALA A 226 -11.08 -5.39 -1.22
C ALA A 226 -11.99 -5.15 -0.01
N ALA A 227 -12.74 -6.16 0.44
CA ALA A 227 -13.59 -6.07 1.63
C ALA A 227 -12.80 -5.91 2.95
N LEU A 228 -11.54 -6.34 2.99
CA LEU A 228 -10.67 -6.15 4.15
C LEU A 228 -10.04 -4.75 4.19
N VAL A 229 -9.65 -4.23 3.02
CA VAL A 229 -8.93 -2.97 2.87
C VAL A 229 -9.88 -1.77 2.89
N THR A 230 -11.02 -1.90 2.22
CA THR A 230 -12.03 -0.86 2.06
C THR A 230 -13.10 -1.06 3.14
N PRO A 231 -13.42 -0.04 3.94
CA PRO A 231 -14.51 -0.11 4.91
C PRO A 231 -15.89 -0.15 4.24
#